data_AF-A0A7Y3CTS5-F1
#
_entry.id   AF-A0A7Y3CTS5-F1
#
_cell.length_a   1.000
_cell.length_b   1.000
_cell.length_c   1.000
_cell.angle_alpha   90.00
_cell.angle_beta   90.00
_cell.angle_gamma   90.00
#
_symmetry.space_group_name_H-M   'P 1'
#
loop_
_entity.id
_entity.type
_entity.pdbx_description
1 polymer ?
#
loop_
_entity_poly.entity_id
_entity_poly.type
_entity_poly.pdbx_seq_one_letter_code
_entity_poly.pdbx_strand_id
1 'polypeptide(L)'
;SVNTRSLVVGFILLTLTLFAESRADTSCFYASKKDHGDFVIFDDCGQADDTGFILSPEHQDNVQFGDDNLTCLTFSKENTFWIHENGRSIRTTFRDASCDNFESGLAIGMVDGREVYIDKNLEVILDPRFESLSHFLYDFAVVCNGPFQYEQRGEHTFRTGGKCGLINRAGEVVIEAKYPLEEREVFRDYRNAHNDCPVPPIRDEASAVCHAKRHARHHDHSDNWVCYSAASDEDYWSIKFLEKDGSGHEFTMQVGAAKAELRSIRKGEYIGDATDR
;
A
#
# COMPACT_ATOMS: atom_id res chain seq x y z
N SER A 1 -62.27 -35.93 56.00
CA SER A 1 -62.04 -36.00 54.55
C SER A 1 -60.67 -35.44 54.26
N VAL A 2 -59.86 -36.20 53.54
CA VAL A 2 -58.51 -35.85 53.10
C VAL A 2 -58.63 -34.74 52.05
N ASN A 3 -57.86 -33.67 52.15
CA ASN A 3 -57.70 -32.73 51.04
C ASN A 3 -56.22 -32.69 50.65
N THR A 4 -55.98 -33.13 49.43
CA THR A 4 -54.69 -33.50 48.86
C THR A 4 -53.95 -32.26 48.35
N ARG A 5 -52.65 -32.21 48.63
CA ARG A 5 -51.71 -31.22 48.09
C ARG A 5 -51.58 -31.35 46.58
N SER A 6 -51.45 -30.21 45.88
CA SER A 6 -50.75 -30.16 44.59
C SER A 6 -49.67 -29.08 44.67
N LEU A 7 -48.42 -29.53 44.82
CA LEU A 7 -47.24 -28.73 44.56
C LEU A 7 -47.09 -28.61 43.03
N VAL A 8 -47.07 -27.39 42.51
CA VAL A 8 -46.64 -27.12 41.14
C VAL A 8 -45.15 -26.83 41.18
N VAL A 9 -44.33 -27.76 40.71
CA VAL A 9 -42.89 -27.58 40.50
C VAL A 9 -42.71 -26.96 39.12
N GLY A 10 -42.37 -25.67 39.07
CA GLY A 10 -42.00 -24.99 37.83
C GLY A 10 -40.56 -25.33 37.46
N PHE A 11 -40.37 -26.07 36.37
CA PHE A 11 -39.06 -26.26 35.74
C PHE A 11 -38.68 -25.00 34.98
N ILE A 12 -37.70 -24.24 35.47
CA ILE A 12 -37.05 -23.18 34.71
C ILE A 12 -36.06 -23.87 33.75
N LEU A 13 -36.42 -23.94 32.47
CA LEU A 13 -35.50 -24.34 31.41
C LEU A 13 -34.46 -23.20 31.24
N LEU A 14 -33.30 -23.37 31.86
CA LEU A 14 -32.14 -22.53 31.58
C LEU A 14 -31.58 -22.98 30.23
N THR A 15 -31.98 -22.32 29.15
CA THR A 15 -31.39 -22.54 27.82
C THR A 15 -29.96 -22.01 27.85
N LEU A 16 -28.98 -22.89 28.10
CA LEU A 16 -27.59 -22.61 27.74
C LEU A 16 -27.54 -22.44 26.22
N THR A 17 -27.56 -21.19 25.77
CA THR A 17 -27.08 -20.84 24.44
C THR A 17 -25.60 -21.17 24.42
N LEU A 18 -25.27 -22.37 23.96
CA LEU A 18 -23.96 -22.68 23.42
C LEU A 18 -23.73 -21.68 22.28
N PHE A 19 -23.02 -20.61 22.55
CA PHE A 19 -22.29 -19.92 21.50
C PHE A 19 -21.34 -20.98 20.97
N ALA A 20 -21.67 -21.56 19.82
CA ALA A 20 -20.68 -22.22 19.02
C ALA A 20 -19.68 -21.12 18.66
N GLU A 21 -18.60 -21.02 19.43
CA GLU A 21 -17.38 -20.41 18.94
C GLU A 21 -17.06 -21.18 17.67
N SER A 22 -17.43 -20.62 16.53
CA SER A 22 -16.84 -21.06 15.28
C SER A 22 -15.36 -20.72 15.40
N ARG A 23 -14.57 -21.64 15.97
CA ARG A 23 -13.15 -21.69 15.69
C ARG A 23 -13.09 -21.84 14.18
N ALA A 24 -12.81 -20.74 13.51
CA ALA A 24 -12.43 -20.82 12.13
C ALA A 24 -11.13 -21.61 12.15
N ASP A 25 -11.17 -22.86 11.67
CA ASP A 25 -9.98 -23.65 11.27
C ASP A 25 -9.30 -22.95 10.08
N THR A 26 -9.03 -21.66 10.19
CA THR A 26 -8.40 -20.85 9.17
C THR A 26 -6.95 -20.75 9.54
N SER A 27 -6.14 -21.54 8.85
CA SER A 27 -4.71 -21.39 8.90
C SER A 27 -4.33 -19.98 8.48
N CYS A 28 -3.36 -19.38 9.16
CA CYS A 28 -2.75 -18.13 8.76
C CYS A 28 -1.33 -18.36 8.29
N PHE A 29 -0.79 -17.41 7.54
CA PHE A 29 0.64 -17.37 7.24
C PHE A 29 1.25 -16.05 7.71
N TYR A 30 2.43 -16.14 8.31
CA TYR A 30 3.24 -14.98 8.76
C TYR A 30 4.73 -15.35 8.84
N ALA A 31 5.60 -14.34 8.92
CA ALA A 31 7.05 -14.52 9.11
C ALA A 31 7.39 -15.01 10.53
N SER A 32 8.02 -16.17 10.65
CA SER A 32 8.25 -16.87 11.92
C SER A 32 9.67 -16.65 12.48
N LYS A 33 9.78 -16.17 13.73
CA LYS A 33 11.04 -16.06 14.47
C LYS A 33 11.74 -17.41 14.62
N LYS A 34 10.99 -18.48 14.89
CA LYS A 34 11.53 -19.85 15.05
C LYS A 34 12.07 -20.42 13.73
N ASP A 35 11.57 -19.93 12.61
CA ASP A 35 11.95 -20.35 11.26
C ASP A 35 12.77 -19.27 10.54
N HIS A 36 13.55 -18.49 11.29
CA HIS A 36 14.50 -17.49 10.75
C HIS A 36 13.88 -16.43 9.82
N GLY A 37 12.60 -16.13 10.01
CA GLY A 37 11.84 -15.16 9.21
C GLY A 37 11.14 -15.74 8.00
N ASP A 38 11.19 -17.06 7.81
CA ASP A 38 10.42 -17.72 6.76
C ASP A 38 8.91 -17.56 7.01
N PHE A 39 8.16 -17.43 5.92
CA PHE A 39 6.70 -17.42 5.96
C PHE A 39 6.19 -18.84 6.13
N VAL A 40 5.61 -19.12 7.29
CA VAL A 40 5.13 -20.45 7.69
C VAL A 40 3.63 -20.39 7.95
N ILE A 41 2.95 -21.49 7.62
CA ILE A 41 1.52 -21.67 7.88
C ILE A 41 1.33 -22.19 9.30
N PHE A 42 0.44 -21.56 10.05
CA PHE A 42 0.04 -21.96 11.39
C PHE A 42 -1.48 -22.04 11.48
N ASP A 43 -1.98 -22.81 12.45
CA ASP A 43 -3.41 -22.90 12.76
C ASP A 43 -3.72 -22.11 14.05
N ASP A 44 -5.01 -21.82 14.29
CA ASP A 44 -5.53 -21.19 15.51
C ASP A 44 -4.84 -19.84 15.86
N CYS A 45 -4.39 -19.12 14.84
CA CYS A 45 -3.57 -17.91 14.97
C CYS A 45 -4.25 -16.76 15.72
N GLY A 46 -5.57 -16.74 15.82
CA GLY A 46 -6.31 -15.66 16.46
C GLY A 46 -7.73 -15.51 15.96
N GLN A 47 -8.35 -14.37 16.28
CA GLN A 47 -9.72 -14.04 15.91
C GLN A 47 -9.75 -12.76 15.07
N ALA A 48 -10.49 -12.79 13.95
CA ALA A 48 -10.73 -11.64 13.10
C ALA A 48 -12.19 -11.20 13.19
N ASP A 49 -12.42 -9.89 13.10
CA ASP A 49 -13.74 -9.32 12.82
C ASP A 49 -13.65 -8.22 11.75
N ASP A 50 -14.69 -7.39 11.64
CA ASP A 50 -14.75 -6.30 10.67
C ASP A 50 -13.85 -5.11 11.06
N THR A 51 -13.40 -5.05 12.31
CA THR A 51 -12.58 -3.96 12.87
C THR A 51 -11.09 -4.29 12.90
N GLY A 52 -10.73 -5.57 12.98
CA GLY A 52 -9.33 -5.98 13.02
C GLY A 52 -9.13 -7.46 13.32
N PHE A 53 -7.94 -7.74 13.85
CA PHE A 53 -7.48 -9.07 14.19
C PHE A 53 -6.75 -9.09 15.54
N ILE A 54 -7.08 -10.07 16.38
CA ILE A 54 -6.42 -10.29 17.67
C ILE A 54 -5.59 -11.57 17.56
N LEU A 55 -4.27 -11.43 17.64
CA LEU A 55 -3.33 -12.55 17.62
C LEU A 55 -3.42 -13.37 18.91
N SER A 56 -3.56 -14.69 18.77
CA SER A 56 -3.55 -15.64 19.87
C SER A 56 -2.23 -15.54 20.67
N PRO A 57 -2.27 -15.57 22.01
CA PRO A 57 -1.06 -15.49 22.85
C PRO A 57 0.02 -16.52 22.50
N GLU A 58 -0.38 -17.72 22.07
CA GLU A 58 0.53 -18.80 21.68
C GLU A 58 1.45 -18.44 20.48
N HIS A 59 1.06 -17.46 19.67
CA HIS A 59 1.83 -17.01 18.50
C HIS A 59 2.68 -15.77 18.77
N GLN A 60 2.43 -15.03 19.87
CA GLN A 60 3.10 -13.75 20.14
C GLN A 60 4.63 -13.87 20.17
N ASP A 61 5.15 -14.95 20.77
CA ASP A 61 6.58 -15.19 20.85
C ASP A 61 7.20 -15.66 19.53
N ASN A 62 6.39 -16.13 18.57
CA ASN A 62 6.86 -16.65 17.29
C ASN A 62 6.71 -15.69 16.11
N VAL A 63 5.76 -14.75 16.16
CA VAL A 63 5.58 -13.79 15.07
C VAL A 63 6.79 -12.85 14.99
N GLN A 64 7.35 -12.67 13.80
CA GLN A 64 8.39 -11.69 13.52
C GLN A 64 7.78 -10.37 13.09
N PHE A 65 8.13 -9.32 13.83
CA PHE A 65 7.86 -7.94 13.44
C PHE A 65 9.09 -7.39 12.71
N GLY A 66 8.85 -6.61 11.66
CA GLY A 66 9.90 -5.86 10.96
C GLY A 66 10.35 -4.63 11.73
N ASP A 67 11.25 -3.83 11.14
CA ASP A 67 11.87 -2.66 11.78
C ASP A 67 10.86 -1.58 12.22
N ASP A 68 9.68 -1.55 11.61
CA ASP A 68 8.58 -0.65 11.95
C ASP A 68 7.63 -1.21 13.03
N ASN A 69 8.00 -2.30 13.70
CA ASN A 69 7.17 -3.04 14.66
C ASN A 69 5.86 -3.59 14.05
N LEU A 70 5.86 -3.82 12.74
CA LEU A 70 4.73 -4.31 11.96
C LEU A 70 5.00 -5.71 11.43
N THR A 71 3.95 -6.50 11.29
CA THR A 71 3.96 -7.80 10.63
C THR A 71 2.70 -7.98 9.80
N CYS A 72 2.83 -8.71 8.70
CA CYS A 72 1.71 -9.05 7.84
C CYS A 72 1.24 -10.46 8.16
N LEU A 73 -0.06 -10.61 8.40
CA LEU A 73 -0.70 -11.90 8.66
C LEU A 73 -1.87 -12.08 7.71
N THR A 74 -1.91 -13.22 7.02
CA THR A 74 -2.91 -13.48 5.98
C THR A 74 -3.54 -14.85 6.14
N PHE A 75 -4.87 -14.88 6.03
CA PHE A 75 -5.68 -16.11 5.98
C PHE A 75 -6.13 -16.43 4.54
N SER A 76 -6.46 -15.38 3.79
CA SER A 76 -6.91 -15.40 2.39
C SER A 76 -6.66 -14.03 1.78
N LYS A 77 -6.80 -13.88 0.46
CA LYS A 77 -6.59 -12.59 -0.21
C LYS A 77 -7.53 -11.49 0.30
N GLU A 78 -8.68 -11.88 0.84
CA GLU A 78 -9.72 -11.01 1.37
C GLU A 78 -9.56 -10.74 2.88
N ASN A 79 -8.72 -11.53 3.56
CA ASN A 79 -8.47 -11.46 4.99
C ASN A 79 -6.97 -11.43 5.26
N THR A 80 -6.40 -10.27 4.96
CA THR A 80 -5.01 -9.90 5.20
C THR A 80 -4.97 -8.71 6.16
N PHE A 81 -4.08 -8.77 7.14
CA PHE A 81 -4.01 -7.80 8.22
C PHE A 81 -2.57 -7.34 8.45
N TRP A 82 -2.40 -6.04 8.58
CA TRP A 82 -1.25 -5.49 9.28
C TRP A 82 -1.50 -5.61 10.79
N ILE A 83 -0.49 -6.06 11.53
CA ILE A 83 -0.50 -6.15 12.99
C ILE A 83 0.73 -5.41 13.51
N HIS A 84 0.51 -4.51 14.45
CA HIS A 84 1.57 -3.84 15.20
C HIS A 84 1.88 -4.62 16.48
N GLU A 85 3.13 -4.60 16.92
CA GLU A 85 3.59 -5.25 18.15
C GLU A 85 2.81 -4.84 19.41
N ASN A 86 2.19 -3.65 19.44
CA ASN A 86 1.36 -3.20 20.55
C ASN A 86 -0.05 -3.83 20.55
N GLY A 87 -0.35 -4.74 19.62
CA GLY A 87 -1.61 -5.45 19.48
C GLY A 87 -2.64 -4.76 18.58
N ARG A 88 -2.37 -3.54 18.09
CA ARG A 88 -3.23 -2.91 17.08
C ARG A 88 -3.14 -3.69 15.77
N SER A 89 -4.25 -3.74 15.05
CA SER A 89 -4.30 -4.37 13.75
C SER A 89 -5.31 -3.67 12.87
N ILE A 90 -5.16 -3.84 11.57
CA ILE A 90 -6.13 -3.38 10.59
C ILE A 90 -6.11 -4.28 9.38
N ARG A 91 -7.30 -4.54 8.81
CA ARG A 91 -7.39 -5.23 7.54
C ARG A 91 -6.80 -4.35 6.44
N THR A 92 -6.11 -4.96 5.48
CA THR A 92 -5.46 -4.28 4.36
C THR A 92 -5.71 -5.05 3.07
N THR A 93 -5.40 -4.43 1.93
CA THR A 93 -5.50 -5.09 0.63
C THR A 93 -4.34 -6.06 0.43
N PHE A 94 -4.64 -7.27 -0.05
CA PHE A 94 -3.62 -8.22 -0.46
C PHE A 94 -3.03 -7.82 -1.82
N ARG A 95 -1.73 -7.53 -1.87
CA ARG A 95 -0.98 -7.17 -3.08
C ARG A 95 0.32 -7.97 -3.17
N ASP A 96 0.60 -8.49 -4.35
CA ASP A 96 1.85 -9.20 -4.66
C ASP A 96 2.28 -10.22 -3.59
N ALA A 97 1.33 -11.08 -3.22
CA ALA A 97 1.50 -12.15 -2.23
C ALA A 97 1.57 -11.73 -0.74
N SER A 98 1.35 -10.46 -0.40
CA SER A 98 1.39 -9.98 0.99
C SER A 98 0.46 -8.79 1.25
N CYS A 99 0.63 -8.12 2.38
CA CYS A 99 -0.06 -6.88 2.72
C CYS A 99 0.37 -5.74 1.78
N ASP A 100 -0.48 -4.72 1.64
CA ASP A 100 -0.10 -3.51 0.91
C ASP A 100 1.08 -2.81 1.59
N ASN A 101 2.07 -2.43 0.78
CA ASN A 101 3.29 -1.80 1.27
C ASN A 101 3.04 -0.36 1.72
N PHE A 102 3.86 0.11 2.67
CA PHE A 102 3.88 1.52 3.04
C PHE A 102 4.71 2.31 2.03
N GLU A 103 4.06 3.11 1.19
CA GLU A 103 4.69 4.06 0.27
C GLU A 103 4.61 5.49 0.84
N SER A 104 5.74 6.19 0.92
CA SER A 104 5.81 7.51 1.59
C SER A 104 5.20 7.52 3.01
N GLY A 105 5.32 6.41 3.74
CA GLY A 105 4.80 6.26 5.10
C GLY A 105 3.31 5.94 5.22
N LEU A 106 2.60 5.72 4.10
CA LEU A 106 1.18 5.35 4.09
C LEU A 106 0.95 4.02 3.36
N ALA A 107 -0.01 3.23 3.84
CA ALA A 107 -0.54 2.06 3.15
C ALA A 107 -2.07 2.18 3.02
N ILE A 108 -2.69 1.28 2.26
CA ILE A 108 -4.15 1.16 2.14
C ILE A 108 -4.67 0.18 3.19
N GLY A 109 -5.47 0.67 4.12
CA GLY A 109 -6.27 -0.12 5.05
C GLY A 109 -7.71 -0.30 4.57
N MET A 110 -8.48 -1.12 5.29
CA MET A 110 -9.90 -1.39 5.02
C MET A 110 -10.72 -1.15 6.29
N VAL A 111 -11.67 -0.22 6.23
CA VAL A 111 -12.58 0.13 7.34
C VAL A 111 -14.01 0.21 6.80
N ASP A 112 -14.94 -0.49 7.44
CA ASP A 112 -16.35 -0.59 7.03
C ASP A 112 -16.52 -0.94 5.53
N GLY A 113 -15.67 -1.83 5.02
CA GLY A 113 -15.69 -2.25 3.61
C GLY A 113 -15.20 -1.20 2.60
N ARG A 114 -14.50 -0.15 3.04
CA ARG A 114 -13.88 0.86 2.17
C ARG A 114 -12.39 0.98 2.42
N GLU A 115 -11.67 1.28 1.35
CA GLU A 115 -10.25 1.58 1.42
C GLU A 115 -10.00 2.94 2.10
N VAL A 116 -9.01 3.00 3.00
CA VAL A 116 -8.54 4.21 3.71
C VAL A 116 -7.02 4.27 3.69
N TYR A 117 -6.42 5.44 3.91
CA TYR A 117 -4.96 5.52 4.10
C TYR A 117 -4.61 5.41 5.57
N ILE A 118 -3.62 4.57 5.87
CA ILE A 118 -3.12 4.34 7.23
C ILE A 118 -1.63 4.62 7.35
N ASP A 119 -1.20 5.04 8.54
CA ASP A 119 0.23 5.13 8.89
C ASP A 119 0.76 3.81 9.46
N LYS A 120 2.05 3.80 9.80
CA LYS A 120 2.73 2.64 10.40
C LYS A 120 2.28 2.31 11.83
N ASN A 121 1.60 3.23 12.51
CA ASN A 121 0.93 2.94 13.77
C ASN A 121 -0.44 2.27 13.55
N LEU A 122 -0.84 2.06 12.31
CA LEU A 122 -2.15 1.58 11.88
C LEU A 122 -3.28 2.55 12.26
N GLU A 123 -2.99 3.86 12.28
CA GLU A 123 -3.98 4.93 12.40
C GLU A 123 -4.52 5.31 11.03
N VAL A 124 -5.84 5.53 10.94
CA VAL A 124 -6.44 6.10 9.74
C VAL A 124 -6.02 7.56 9.65
N ILE A 125 -5.18 7.87 8.66
CA ILE A 125 -4.72 9.22 8.37
C ILE A 125 -5.69 9.94 7.44
N LEU A 126 -6.30 9.21 6.51
CA LEU A 126 -7.22 9.80 5.54
C LEU A 126 -8.29 8.79 5.10
N ASP A 127 -9.57 9.18 5.16
CA ASP A 127 -10.73 8.47 4.60
C ASP A 127 -11.35 9.32 3.49
N PRO A 128 -10.96 9.13 2.21
CA PRO A 128 -11.53 9.86 1.08
C PRO A 128 -12.98 9.49 0.75
N ARG A 129 -13.55 8.45 1.38
CA ARG A 129 -14.92 7.94 1.13
C ARG A 129 -15.13 7.36 -0.28
N PHE A 130 -14.10 6.73 -0.84
CA PHE A 130 -14.19 5.99 -2.10
C PHE A 130 -14.07 4.48 -1.87
N GLU A 131 -14.62 3.69 -2.79
CA GLU A 131 -14.51 2.22 -2.73
C GLU A 131 -13.08 1.74 -2.97
N SER A 132 -12.31 2.43 -3.81
CA SER A 132 -10.91 2.08 -4.07
C SER A 132 -10.00 3.30 -4.22
N LEU A 133 -8.77 3.13 -3.75
CA LEU A 133 -7.67 4.07 -3.67
C LEU A 133 -6.44 3.50 -4.39
N SER A 134 -5.62 4.37 -4.97
CA SER A 134 -4.24 4.05 -5.33
C SER A 134 -3.27 4.64 -4.32
N HIS A 135 -2.01 4.20 -4.37
CA HIS A 135 -0.92 4.92 -3.74
C HIS A 135 -0.79 6.36 -4.25
N PHE A 136 -0.20 7.22 -3.45
CA PHE A 136 0.11 8.60 -3.83
C PHE A 136 1.28 8.63 -4.81
N LEU A 137 1.00 9.04 -6.04
CA LEU A 137 1.98 9.25 -7.09
C LEU A 137 2.16 10.75 -7.31
N TYR A 138 3.34 11.27 -6.97
CA TYR A 138 3.64 12.71 -6.96
C TYR A 138 2.59 13.54 -6.22
N ASP A 139 2.25 13.15 -4.99
CA ASP A 139 1.29 13.83 -4.09
C ASP A 139 -0.18 13.75 -4.50
N PHE A 140 -0.49 12.97 -5.54
CA PHE A 140 -1.86 12.72 -5.97
C PHE A 140 -2.19 11.23 -6.02
N ALA A 141 -3.40 10.86 -5.66
CA ALA A 141 -3.88 9.49 -5.74
C ALA A 141 -5.13 9.39 -6.60
N VAL A 142 -5.25 8.30 -7.35
CA VAL A 142 -6.47 7.96 -8.09
C VAL A 142 -7.45 7.34 -7.10
N VAL A 143 -8.69 7.81 -7.13
CA VAL A 143 -9.78 7.27 -6.30
C VAL A 143 -10.94 6.90 -7.18
N CYS A 144 -11.63 5.81 -6.87
CA CYS A 144 -12.67 5.25 -7.73
C CYS A 144 -13.85 4.71 -6.94
N ASN A 145 -15.03 4.86 -7.53
CA ASN A 145 -16.24 4.11 -7.15
C ASN A 145 -16.66 3.19 -8.31
N GLY A 146 -17.33 2.10 -7.98
CA GLY A 146 -17.85 1.15 -8.97
C GLY A 146 -18.96 1.72 -9.87
N PRO A 147 -19.52 0.86 -10.75
CA PRO A 147 -19.20 -0.57 -10.87
C PRO A 147 -17.85 -0.80 -11.57
N PHE A 148 -17.07 -1.72 -11.02
CA PHE A 148 -15.86 -2.22 -11.66
C PHE A 148 -16.16 -3.48 -12.48
N GLN A 149 -15.36 -3.71 -13.51
CA GLN A 149 -15.30 -4.95 -14.26
C GLN A 149 -13.98 -5.65 -13.96
N TYR A 150 -13.99 -6.98 -13.95
CA TYR A 150 -12.82 -7.79 -13.66
C TYR A 150 -12.62 -8.80 -14.79
N GLU A 151 -11.42 -8.77 -15.38
CA GLU A 151 -11.01 -9.68 -16.45
C GLU A 151 -9.83 -10.52 -15.96
N GLN A 152 -9.98 -11.84 -15.95
CA GLN A 152 -8.88 -12.73 -15.62
C GLN A 152 -8.05 -13.03 -16.88
N ARG A 153 -6.73 -12.81 -16.81
CA ARG A 153 -5.77 -13.21 -17.84
C ARG A 153 -4.62 -13.97 -17.20
N GLY A 154 -4.67 -15.30 -17.32
CA GLY A 154 -3.74 -16.19 -16.62
C GLY A 154 -3.92 -16.07 -15.10
N GLU A 155 -2.82 -15.84 -14.39
CA GLU A 155 -2.79 -15.67 -12.93
C GLU A 155 -3.16 -14.25 -12.47
N HIS A 156 -3.34 -13.30 -13.40
CA HIS A 156 -3.62 -11.91 -13.10
C HIS A 156 -5.09 -11.55 -13.35
N THR A 157 -5.67 -10.77 -12.44
CA THR A 157 -7.00 -10.15 -12.61
C THR A 157 -6.83 -8.67 -12.89
N PHE A 158 -7.33 -8.23 -14.03
CA PHE A 158 -7.33 -6.83 -14.45
C PHE A 158 -8.66 -6.18 -14.10
N ARG A 159 -8.60 -5.01 -13.47
CA ARG A 159 -9.77 -4.20 -13.12
C ARG A 159 -9.97 -3.08 -14.13
N THR A 160 -11.20 -2.90 -14.58
CA THR A 160 -11.63 -1.94 -15.61
C THR A 160 -12.91 -1.20 -15.19
N GLY A 161 -13.25 -0.09 -15.86
CA GLY A 161 -14.44 0.71 -15.62
C GLY A 161 -14.38 1.58 -14.35
N GLY A 162 -15.51 1.66 -13.64
CA GLY A 162 -15.69 2.55 -12.51
C GLY A 162 -15.79 4.03 -12.88
N LYS A 163 -15.93 4.87 -11.85
CA LYS A 163 -15.85 6.33 -11.90
C LYS A 163 -14.71 6.77 -11.03
N CYS A 164 -13.65 7.21 -11.69
CA CYS A 164 -12.36 7.54 -11.11
C CYS A 164 -12.04 9.02 -11.26
N GLY A 165 -11.39 9.55 -10.23
CA GLY A 165 -10.95 10.93 -10.11
C GLY A 165 -9.55 10.98 -9.49
N LEU A 166 -9.14 12.17 -9.05
CA LEU A 166 -7.85 12.40 -8.44
C LEU A 166 -8.03 13.21 -7.16
N ILE A 167 -7.35 12.81 -6.09
CA ILE A 167 -7.25 13.57 -4.84
C ILE A 167 -5.82 14.04 -4.60
N ASN A 168 -5.64 15.10 -3.83
CA ASN A 168 -4.35 15.49 -3.26
C ASN A 168 -4.12 14.83 -1.87
N ARG A 169 -2.96 15.06 -1.25
CA ARG A 169 -2.63 14.51 0.09
C ARG A 169 -3.56 14.98 1.23
N ALA A 170 -4.31 16.08 1.04
CA ALA A 170 -5.32 16.51 2.00
C ALA A 170 -6.67 15.80 1.82
N GLY A 171 -6.80 14.94 0.79
CA GLY A 171 -8.05 14.27 0.43
C GLY A 171 -9.00 15.10 -0.42
N GLU A 172 -8.57 16.27 -0.87
CA GLU A 172 -9.41 17.13 -1.70
C GLU A 172 -9.48 16.57 -3.12
N VAL A 173 -10.68 16.46 -3.66
CA VAL A 173 -10.91 16.04 -5.04
C VAL A 173 -10.46 17.15 -5.99
N VAL A 174 -9.35 16.91 -6.68
CA VAL A 174 -8.78 17.83 -7.68
C VAL A 174 -9.18 17.49 -9.11
N ILE A 175 -9.59 16.24 -9.35
CA ILE A 175 -10.31 15.82 -10.55
C ILE A 175 -11.54 15.05 -10.11
N GLU A 176 -12.71 15.53 -10.52
CA GLU A 176 -13.99 14.86 -10.26
C GLU A 176 -13.98 13.40 -10.72
N ALA A 177 -14.52 12.51 -9.89
CA ALA A 177 -14.58 11.08 -10.18
C ALA A 177 -15.67 10.74 -11.21
N LYS A 178 -15.33 10.87 -12.50
CA LYS A 178 -16.23 10.61 -13.63
C LYS A 178 -15.58 9.89 -14.81
N TYR A 179 -14.28 9.66 -14.74
CA TYR A 179 -13.51 9.01 -15.80
C TYR A 179 -13.39 7.51 -15.51
N PRO A 180 -13.46 6.63 -16.51
CA PRO A 180 -13.17 5.23 -16.29
C PRO A 180 -11.67 5.05 -15.94
N LEU A 181 -11.32 4.02 -15.17
CA LEU A 181 -9.96 3.78 -14.64
C LEU A 181 -8.88 3.75 -15.74
N GLU A 182 -9.25 3.40 -16.95
CA GLU A 182 -8.41 3.27 -18.13
C GLU A 182 -7.98 4.61 -18.72
N GLU A 183 -8.67 5.70 -18.40
CA GLU A 183 -8.33 7.06 -18.84
C GLU A 183 -7.13 7.64 -18.06
N ARG A 184 -6.04 6.87 -18.01
CA ARG A 184 -4.81 7.19 -17.28
C ARG A 184 -4.16 8.49 -17.72
N GLU A 185 -4.41 8.92 -18.95
CA GLU A 185 -3.85 10.16 -19.50
C GLU A 185 -4.39 11.38 -18.78
N VAL A 186 -5.68 11.42 -18.44
CA VAL A 186 -6.29 12.52 -17.69
C VAL A 186 -5.57 12.75 -16.35
N PHE A 187 -5.31 11.67 -15.61
CA PHE A 187 -4.63 11.72 -14.33
C PHE A 187 -3.14 12.06 -14.47
N ARG A 188 -2.46 11.47 -15.45
CA ARG A 188 -1.04 11.75 -15.74
C ARG A 188 -0.83 13.22 -16.12
N ASP A 189 -1.64 13.72 -17.04
CA ASP A 189 -1.48 15.06 -17.59
C ASP A 189 -1.77 16.11 -16.53
N TYR A 190 -2.75 15.87 -15.64
CA TYR A 190 -2.96 16.71 -14.46
C TYR A 190 -1.72 16.76 -13.56
N ARG A 191 -1.15 15.60 -13.19
CA ARG A 191 0.09 15.56 -12.38
C ARG A 191 1.25 16.28 -13.06
N ASN A 192 1.33 16.23 -14.39
CA ASN A 192 2.36 16.92 -15.17
C ASN A 192 2.14 18.43 -15.26
N ALA A 193 0.90 18.90 -15.21
CA ALA A 193 0.57 20.32 -15.20
C ALA A 193 0.60 20.95 -13.79
N HIS A 194 0.49 20.14 -12.73
CA HIS A 194 0.42 20.58 -11.34
C HIS A 194 1.67 20.14 -10.57
N ASN A 195 2.83 20.63 -11.02
CA ASN A 195 4.11 20.55 -10.33
C ASN A 195 4.94 21.80 -10.65
N ASP A 196 6.09 21.94 -10.00
CA ASP A 196 6.95 23.13 -10.13
C ASP A 196 7.86 23.11 -11.38
N CYS A 197 7.68 22.14 -12.29
CA CYS A 197 8.46 22.02 -13.52
C CYS A 197 7.70 22.55 -14.73
N PRO A 198 8.40 22.95 -15.81
CA PRO A 198 7.76 23.33 -17.06
C PRO A 198 6.88 22.19 -17.61
N VAL A 199 5.69 22.54 -18.11
CA VAL A 199 4.74 21.57 -18.66
C VAL A 199 5.36 20.89 -19.89
N PRO A 200 5.32 19.54 -20.01
CA PRO A 200 5.83 18.83 -21.18
C PRO A 200 5.17 19.29 -22.50
N PRO A 201 5.84 19.16 -23.66
CA PRO A 201 7.08 18.41 -23.88
C PRO A 201 8.33 19.12 -23.35
N ILE A 202 9.31 18.33 -22.92
CA ILE A 202 10.62 18.78 -22.42
C ILE A 202 11.46 19.23 -23.61
N ARG A 203 11.83 20.52 -23.65
CA ARG A 203 12.57 21.13 -24.78
C ARG A 203 13.98 21.58 -24.43
N ASP A 204 14.34 21.56 -23.15
CA ASP A 204 15.63 22.01 -22.67
C ASP A 204 16.08 21.20 -21.45
N GLU A 205 17.38 21.33 -21.15
CA GLU A 205 18.04 20.63 -20.06
C GLU A 205 17.46 20.99 -18.69
N ALA A 206 17.11 22.26 -18.46
CA ALA A 206 16.60 22.72 -17.18
C ALA A 206 15.25 22.04 -16.85
N SER A 207 14.36 21.96 -17.84
CA SER A 207 13.10 21.22 -17.74
C SER A 207 13.34 19.73 -17.53
N ALA A 208 14.31 19.12 -18.23
CA ALA A 208 14.64 17.70 -18.08
C ALA A 208 15.12 17.37 -16.67
N VAL A 209 16.06 18.17 -16.15
CA VAL A 209 16.61 18.02 -14.80
C VAL A 209 15.54 18.25 -13.74
N CYS A 210 14.62 19.20 -13.95
CA CYS A 210 13.51 19.43 -13.03
C CYS A 210 12.62 18.18 -12.89
N HIS A 211 12.14 17.62 -14.01
CA HIS A 211 11.31 16.42 -14.00
C HIS A 211 12.07 15.21 -13.47
N ALA A 212 13.34 15.04 -13.83
CA ALA A 212 14.18 13.95 -13.30
C ALA A 212 14.37 14.04 -11.78
N LYS A 213 14.58 15.24 -11.22
CA LYS A 213 14.64 15.45 -9.77
C LYS A 213 13.31 15.14 -9.08
N ARG A 214 12.18 15.48 -9.72
CA ARG A 214 10.85 15.12 -9.21
C ARG A 214 10.66 13.61 -9.13
N HIS A 215 11.05 12.88 -10.17
CA HIS A 215 11.05 11.41 -10.18
C HIS A 215 11.96 10.83 -9.09
N ALA A 216 13.17 11.36 -8.95
CA ALA A 216 14.13 10.93 -7.93
C ALA A 216 13.57 11.11 -6.51
N ARG A 217 13.00 12.29 -6.19
CA ARG A 217 12.32 12.54 -4.91
C ARG A 217 11.18 11.58 -4.65
N HIS A 218 10.39 11.26 -5.66
CA HIS A 218 9.26 10.35 -5.48
C HIS A 218 9.72 8.92 -5.19
N HIS A 219 10.77 8.46 -5.85
CA HIS A 219 11.28 7.09 -5.72
C HIS A 219 12.13 6.86 -4.45
N ASP A 220 12.97 7.82 -4.10
CA ASP A 220 13.92 7.70 -2.98
C ASP A 220 13.46 8.44 -1.71
N HIS A 221 12.37 9.20 -1.81
CA HIS A 221 11.88 10.05 -0.73
C HIS A 221 12.94 11.05 -0.20
N SER A 222 13.93 11.42 -1.04
CA SER A 222 15.04 12.31 -0.67
C SER A 222 15.35 13.37 -1.73
N ASP A 223 15.94 14.50 -1.29
CA ASP A 223 16.50 15.55 -2.14
C ASP A 223 18.04 15.46 -2.25
N ASN A 224 18.61 14.27 -1.99
CA ASN A 224 20.05 14.06 -1.86
C ASN A 224 20.80 13.93 -3.18
N TRP A 225 20.14 14.21 -4.32
CA TRP A 225 20.70 13.95 -5.64
C TRP A 225 21.11 15.23 -6.37
N VAL A 226 22.35 15.26 -6.86
CA VAL A 226 22.89 16.33 -7.70
C VAL A 226 23.01 15.83 -9.13
N CYS A 227 22.38 16.55 -10.06
CA CYS A 227 22.57 16.29 -11.48
C CYS A 227 23.96 16.79 -11.90
N TYR A 228 24.74 15.93 -12.56
CA TYR A 228 26.05 16.31 -13.12
C TYR A 228 26.13 16.14 -14.65
N SER A 229 25.14 15.49 -15.26
CA SER A 229 25.05 15.34 -16.71
C SER A 229 23.60 15.15 -17.14
N ALA A 230 23.21 15.80 -18.23
CA ALA A 230 21.95 15.59 -18.91
C ALA A 230 22.18 15.64 -20.42
N ALA A 231 21.60 14.69 -21.14
CA ALA A 231 21.69 14.60 -22.58
C ALA A 231 20.34 14.19 -23.17
N SER A 232 19.96 14.79 -24.29
CA SER A 232 18.76 14.45 -25.02
C SER A 232 19.05 13.48 -26.16
N ASP A 233 18.17 12.50 -26.32
CA ASP A 233 17.87 11.80 -27.57
C ASP A 233 16.51 12.31 -28.10
N GLU A 234 16.08 11.91 -29.31
CA GLU A 234 14.80 12.36 -29.89
C GLU A 234 13.60 12.05 -28.98
N ASP A 235 13.60 10.87 -28.34
CA ASP A 235 12.45 10.38 -27.57
C ASP A 235 12.57 10.60 -26.06
N TYR A 236 13.78 10.77 -25.52
CA TYR A 236 14.01 10.83 -24.07
C TYR A 236 15.25 11.64 -23.70
N TRP A 237 15.25 12.13 -22.46
CA TRP A 237 16.41 12.70 -21.79
C TRP A 237 17.04 11.66 -20.88
N SER A 238 18.36 11.54 -20.91
CA SER A 238 19.15 10.76 -19.96
C SER A 238 19.84 11.70 -18.98
N ILE A 239 19.53 11.59 -17.70
CA ILE A 239 20.04 12.43 -16.62
C ILE A 239 20.84 11.56 -15.65
N LYS A 240 22.05 11.99 -15.29
CA LYS A 240 22.89 11.32 -14.31
C LYS A 240 22.95 12.10 -13.01
N PHE A 241 22.76 11.38 -11.91
CA PHE A 241 22.76 11.91 -10.55
C PHE A 241 23.88 11.30 -9.72
N LEU A 242 24.44 12.11 -8.84
CA LEU A 242 25.38 11.71 -7.78
C LEU A 242 24.76 12.07 -6.43
N GLU A 243 24.95 11.20 -5.44
CA GLU A 243 24.50 11.43 -4.07
C GLU A 243 25.35 12.50 -3.36
N LYS A 244 24.71 13.37 -2.57
CA LYS A 244 25.33 14.52 -1.88
C LYS A 244 26.18 14.15 -0.67
N ASP A 245 25.98 12.97 -0.11
CA ASP A 245 26.59 12.53 1.15
C ASP A 245 28.06 12.11 1.00
N GLY A 246 28.58 12.11 -0.23
CA GLY A 246 29.94 11.69 -0.53
C GLY A 246 30.11 10.18 -0.64
N SER A 247 29.02 9.40 -0.67
CA SER A 247 29.05 7.95 -0.87
C SER A 247 29.62 7.54 -2.23
N GLY A 248 29.58 8.44 -3.22
CA GLY A 248 29.92 8.13 -4.60
C GLY A 248 28.83 7.33 -5.33
N HIS A 249 27.67 7.11 -4.71
CA HIS A 249 26.54 6.47 -5.37
C HIS A 249 26.01 7.35 -6.50
N GLU A 250 25.83 6.73 -7.66
CA GLU A 250 25.22 7.37 -8.81
C GLU A 250 24.14 6.51 -9.45
N PHE A 251 23.26 7.17 -10.19
CA PHE A 251 22.34 6.48 -11.09
C PHE A 251 22.08 7.32 -12.34
N THR A 252 21.65 6.64 -13.39
CA THR A 252 21.13 7.25 -14.61
C THR A 252 19.63 7.06 -14.67
N MET A 253 18.91 8.12 -14.96
CA MET A 253 17.46 8.13 -15.17
C MET A 253 17.13 8.56 -16.58
N GLN A 254 16.17 7.87 -17.19
CA GLN A 254 15.59 8.27 -18.47
C GLN A 254 14.18 8.83 -18.26
N VAL A 255 13.92 10.00 -18.85
CA VAL A 255 12.63 10.68 -18.82
C VAL A 255 12.15 10.93 -20.25
N GLY A 256 10.91 10.57 -20.57
CA GLY A 256 10.34 10.75 -21.92
C GLY A 256 10.20 12.22 -22.29
N ALA A 257 10.66 12.61 -23.48
CA ALA A 257 10.65 14.01 -23.91
C ALA A 257 9.21 14.53 -24.10
N ALA A 258 8.28 13.69 -24.56
CA ALA A 258 6.91 14.09 -24.87
C ALA A 258 6.05 14.32 -23.62
N LYS A 259 6.13 13.42 -22.62
CA LYS A 259 5.18 13.39 -21.49
C LYS A 259 5.87 13.39 -20.12
N ALA A 260 7.19 13.60 -20.08
CA ALA A 260 7.99 13.58 -18.86
C ALA A 260 7.81 12.31 -18.01
N GLU A 261 7.43 11.18 -18.60
CA GLU A 261 7.25 9.94 -17.88
C GLU A 261 8.60 9.29 -17.55
N LEU A 262 8.70 8.67 -16.38
CA LEU A 262 9.86 7.87 -16.03
C LEU A 262 9.95 6.65 -16.96
N ARG A 263 11.08 6.50 -17.66
CA ARG A 263 11.33 5.40 -18.60
C ARG A 263 12.20 4.30 -17.99
N SER A 264 13.25 4.69 -17.29
CA SER A 264 14.11 3.75 -16.57
C SER A 264 14.93 4.45 -15.49
N ILE A 265 15.35 3.69 -14.49
CA ILE A 265 16.38 4.04 -13.52
C ILE A 265 17.41 2.91 -13.55
N ARG A 266 18.69 3.25 -13.69
CA ARG A 266 19.80 2.30 -13.67
C ARG A 266 20.84 2.79 -12.67
N LYS A 267 21.13 1.98 -11.65
CA LYS A 267 22.24 2.25 -10.74
C LYS A 267 23.56 2.23 -11.53
N GLY A 268 24.41 3.23 -11.29
CA GLY A 268 25.77 3.24 -11.83
C GLY A 268 26.67 2.30 -11.04
N GLU A 269 27.84 2.01 -11.60
CA GLU A 269 28.90 1.32 -10.86
C GLU A 269 29.48 2.27 -9.81
N TYR A 270 29.77 1.75 -8.61
CA TYR A 270 30.44 2.53 -7.56
C TYR A 270 31.79 3.03 -8.10
N ILE A 271 31.93 4.35 -8.28
CA ILE A 271 33.22 4.95 -8.63
C ILE A 271 34.00 5.08 -7.33
N GLY A 272 34.55 3.95 -6.87
CA GLY A 272 35.52 3.95 -5.78
C GLY A 272 36.71 4.80 -6.17
N ASP A 273 37.13 5.65 -5.24
CA ASP A 273 38.22 6.59 -5.41
C ASP A 273 39.44 5.90 -6.02
N ALA A 274 39.80 6.28 -7.25
CA ALA A 274 40.98 5.79 -7.94
C ALA A 274 42.21 6.55 -7.43
N THR A 275 42.46 6.52 -6.13
CA THR A 275 43.70 7.02 -5.51
C THR A 275 44.12 6.13 -4.35
N ASP A 276 44.67 4.97 -4.68
CA ASP A 276 45.77 4.39 -3.90
C ASP A 276 46.59 3.40 -4.76
N ARG A 277 47.57 3.93 -5.51
CA ARG A 277 48.78 3.22 -5.98
C ARG A 277 49.91 4.21 -6.19
#